data_AF-E9UVD0-F1
#
_entry.id   AF-E9UVD0-F1
#
_cell.length_a   1.000
_cell.length_b   1.000
_cell.length_c   1.000
_cell.angle_alpha   90.00
_cell.angle_beta   90.00
_cell.angle_gamma   90.00
#
_symmetry.space_group_name_H-M   'P 1'
#
loop_
_entity.id
_entity.type
_entity.pdbx_description
1 polymer ?
#
loop_
_entity_poly.entity_id
_entity_poly.type
_entity_poly.pdbx_seq_one_letter_code
_entity_poly.pdbx_strand_id
1 'polypeptide(L)'
;MTDPDVSYEDVRDLHETDETPAGPQPVVAVVGRPNVGKSTLVNRIIGRREAVVQDVPGVTRDRVSYDADWNGKAFTLVDTGGWDPDAQGLAERIAAQAEIAVSLADAVLFVVDATVGITDADEAVVRILRKSGKPVVLVANKVDDMRTEAEASALWNLGLGEPWPVSALHGRGSGDMLDAILAVLPDPPPLPEGTEIGGPRRIALVGKPNVGKSSLLNKLAKEERAVVDNVAGTTVDPVDELIELGGREWRFIDTAGIRKRVKESSGHEYYASLRTTTAIDRAEVAVLVIDGGEKISEQDIRILQTVREAGRALVIAFNKWDLVDEDRRWQLDREIERELVQVQWAPRINITARTGWHVDRLVPALDKALEGWETRIGTGALNSFLGRLVAEHPHPVRSGKQPKILFGTQPSTAPPTFILFTSGKLDASYERFIERRLREEFGFVGTPIVLQQRVREKRKR
;
A
#
# COMPACT_ATOMS: atom_id res chain seq x y z
N MET A 1 36.81 27.02 44.93
CA MET A 1 36.03 28.17 44.43
C MET A 1 35.53 27.74 43.06
N THR A 2 34.37 27.11 43.06
CA THR A 2 33.74 26.42 41.92
C THR A 2 32.25 26.46 42.22
N ASP A 3 31.51 27.07 41.29
CA ASP A 3 30.08 27.36 41.35
C ASP A 3 29.22 26.10 41.54
N PRO A 4 28.10 26.20 42.29
CA PRO A 4 27.09 25.14 42.42
C PRO A 4 25.90 25.32 41.46
N ASP A 5 25.24 24.19 41.16
CA ASP A 5 23.82 24.00 40.83
C ASP A 5 23.12 24.88 39.77
N VAL A 6 22.81 24.26 38.62
CA VAL A 6 21.48 24.38 37.99
C VAL A 6 21.06 23.00 37.46
N SER A 7 19.94 22.50 37.98
CA SER A 7 19.27 21.24 37.66
C SER A 7 18.64 21.27 36.26
N TYR A 8 18.87 20.22 35.48
CA TYR A 8 18.21 19.99 34.17
C TYR A 8 16.81 19.37 34.35
N GLU A 9 15.86 20.14 34.86
CA GLU A 9 14.42 19.77 34.88
C GLU A 9 13.54 20.53 33.88
N ASP A 10 14.06 21.49 33.11
CA ASP A 10 13.24 22.30 32.19
C ASP A 10 13.46 21.96 30.71
N VAL A 11 13.04 20.77 30.27
CA VAL A 11 12.73 20.51 28.86
C VAL A 11 11.57 19.50 28.73
N ARG A 12 10.42 19.84 29.31
CA ARG A 12 9.11 19.29 28.90
C ARG A 12 8.29 20.48 28.42
N ASP A 13 7.47 20.24 27.41
CA ASP A 13 6.64 21.19 26.66
C ASP A 13 7.31 21.78 25.43
N LEU A 14 7.25 21.06 24.31
CA LEU A 14 6.93 21.62 22.99
C LEU A 14 6.41 20.50 22.05
N HIS A 15 5.09 20.57 21.80
CA HIS A 15 4.32 19.98 20.70
C HIS A 15 3.98 18.47 20.73
N GLU A 16 3.05 18.10 21.61
CA GLU A 16 1.98 17.17 21.22
C GLU A 16 1.00 17.93 20.33
N THR A 17 1.10 17.75 19.01
CA THR A 17 -0.04 17.99 18.12
C THR A 17 -0.81 16.69 18.03
N ASP A 18 -2.03 16.74 18.54
CA ASP A 18 -3.05 15.70 18.51
C ASP A 18 -3.43 15.40 17.04
N GLU A 19 -2.62 14.60 16.35
CA GLU A 19 -2.92 14.13 15.00
C GLU A 19 -3.91 12.96 15.10
N THR A 20 -5.20 13.30 15.03
CA THR A 20 -6.28 12.35 14.75
C THR A 20 -5.89 11.45 13.56
N PRO A 21 -5.96 10.11 13.68
CA PRO A 21 -5.69 9.23 12.54
C PRO A 21 -6.74 9.45 11.46
N ALA A 22 -6.34 9.92 10.28
CA ALA A 22 -7.24 10.13 9.15
C ALA A 22 -7.52 8.79 8.42
N GLY A 23 -8.69 8.67 7.78
CA GLY A 23 -9.01 7.59 6.83
C GLY A 23 -8.07 7.59 5.60
N PRO A 24 -8.31 6.72 4.58
CA PRO A 24 -7.48 6.73 3.37
C PRO A 24 -7.43 8.14 2.78
N GLN A 25 -6.21 8.63 2.54
CA GLN A 25 -5.99 9.99 2.06
C GLN A 25 -6.63 10.18 0.69
N PRO A 26 -7.30 11.33 0.44
CA PRO A 26 -7.85 11.65 -0.86
C PRO A 26 -6.76 11.67 -1.94
N VAL A 27 -7.07 11.20 -3.14
CA VAL A 27 -6.13 11.07 -4.25
C VAL A 27 -6.34 12.20 -5.27
N VAL A 28 -5.29 12.94 -5.60
CA VAL A 28 -5.26 13.99 -6.62
C VAL A 28 -4.42 13.54 -7.81
N ALA A 29 -5.02 13.42 -8.99
CA ALA A 29 -4.27 13.17 -10.23
C ALA A 29 -3.79 14.47 -10.87
N VAL A 30 -2.52 14.53 -11.29
CA VAL A 30 -1.97 15.65 -12.07
C VAL A 30 -1.91 15.26 -13.55
N VAL A 31 -2.78 15.84 -14.36
CA VAL A 31 -3.00 15.49 -15.77
C VAL A 31 -2.68 16.70 -16.66
N GLY A 32 -2.21 16.45 -17.87
CA GLY A 32 -1.91 17.50 -18.86
C GLY A 32 -0.97 16.99 -19.93
N ARG A 33 -0.88 17.69 -21.07
CA ARG A 33 0.05 17.32 -22.14
C ARG A 33 1.53 17.41 -21.68
N PRO A 34 2.48 16.80 -22.40
CA PRO A 34 3.90 16.96 -22.12
C PRO A 34 4.34 18.44 -22.08
N ASN A 35 5.37 18.75 -21.28
CA ASN A 35 6.03 20.08 -21.21
C ASN A 35 5.20 21.26 -20.68
N VAL A 36 3.98 21.03 -20.17
CA VAL A 36 3.18 22.07 -19.47
C VAL A 36 3.67 22.39 -18.06
N GLY A 37 4.66 21.63 -17.54
CA GLY A 37 5.25 21.85 -16.23
C GLY A 37 4.60 21.06 -15.07
N LYS A 38 3.92 19.94 -15.35
CA LYS A 38 3.35 19.02 -14.34
C LYS A 38 4.35 18.62 -13.26
N SER A 39 5.52 18.12 -13.64
CA SER A 39 6.54 17.67 -12.69
C SER A 39 7.12 18.83 -11.87
N THR A 40 7.22 20.03 -12.45
CA THR A 40 7.60 21.25 -11.71
C THR A 40 6.53 21.63 -10.69
N LEU A 41 5.26 21.44 -11.02
CA LEU A 41 4.13 21.69 -10.11
C LEU A 41 4.08 20.66 -8.98
N VAL A 42 4.18 19.36 -9.29
CA VAL A 42 4.24 18.26 -8.31
C VAL A 42 5.36 18.51 -7.30
N ASN A 43 6.56 18.83 -7.78
CA ASN A 43 7.70 19.23 -6.95
C ASN A 43 7.42 20.34 -5.95
N ARG A 44 6.64 21.33 -6.39
CA ARG A 44 6.30 22.47 -5.58
C ARG A 44 5.34 22.07 -4.48
N ILE A 45 4.33 21.27 -4.82
CA ILE A 45 3.30 20.83 -3.89
C ILE A 45 3.91 19.96 -2.78
N ILE A 46 4.82 19.04 -3.12
CA ILE A 46 5.46 18.15 -2.13
C ILE A 46 6.52 18.86 -1.26
N GLY A 47 6.78 20.16 -1.46
CA GLY A 47 7.70 20.95 -0.63
C GLY A 47 9.19 20.55 -0.70
N ARG A 48 9.56 19.58 -1.55
CA ARG A 48 10.94 19.10 -1.77
C ARG A 48 11.16 18.82 -3.25
N ARG A 49 12.33 19.19 -3.79
CA ARG A 49 12.70 18.95 -5.20
C ARG A 49 12.92 17.44 -5.47
N GLU A 50 11.87 16.65 -5.65
CA GLU A 50 11.93 15.20 -5.97
C GLU A 50 11.53 14.78 -7.39
N ALA A 51 10.70 15.53 -8.12
CA ALA A 51 10.46 15.29 -9.53
C ALA A 51 11.63 15.84 -10.37
N VAL A 52 12.66 15.03 -10.53
CA VAL A 52 13.67 15.30 -11.57
C VAL A 52 12.98 15.13 -12.92
N VAL A 53 13.02 16.20 -13.75
CA VAL A 53 12.74 16.09 -15.18
C VAL A 53 13.81 15.18 -15.77
N GLN A 54 13.41 13.96 -16.15
CA GLN A 54 14.26 13.06 -16.92
C GLN A 54 13.64 12.72 -18.27
N ASP A 55 14.26 13.26 -19.32
CA ASP A 55 14.17 12.84 -20.71
C ASP A 55 15.19 11.71 -20.96
N VAL A 56 14.86 10.48 -20.59
CA VAL A 56 15.60 9.28 -21.02
C VAL A 56 14.62 8.23 -21.53
N PRO A 57 14.63 7.92 -22.84
CA PRO A 57 13.83 6.85 -23.43
C PRO A 57 14.23 5.45 -22.91
N GLY A 58 13.25 4.58 -22.57
CA GLY A 58 13.44 3.13 -22.57
C GLY A 58 13.09 2.28 -21.33
N VAL A 59 12.46 2.79 -20.27
CA VAL A 59 12.07 1.97 -19.08
C VAL A 59 10.59 2.09 -18.68
N THR A 60 9.77 1.04 -18.90
CA THR A 60 8.32 1.01 -18.64
C THR A 60 8.00 1.65 -17.29
N ARG A 61 7.46 2.88 -17.33
CA ARG A 61 7.22 3.71 -16.14
C ARG A 61 5.92 3.31 -15.46
N ASP A 62 6.06 2.69 -14.29
CA ASP A 62 4.98 2.59 -13.31
C ASP A 62 4.62 3.99 -12.78
N ARG A 63 3.33 4.19 -12.50
CA ARG A 63 2.76 5.47 -12.04
C ARG A 63 3.36 5.88 -10.69
N VAL A 64 3.73 7.15 -10.54
CA VAL A 64 4.41 7.64 -9.33
C VAL A 64 3.42 8.38 -8.44
N SER A 65 3.24 7.87 -7.22
CA SER A 65 2.46 8.50 -6.16
C SER A 65 3.38 9.22 -5.17
N TYR A 66 2.94 10.37 -4.65
CA TYR A 66 3.64 11.20 -3.67
C TYR A 66 2.68 11.62 -2.56
N ASP A 67 3.14 11.61 -1.32
CA ASP A 67 2.39 12.18 -0.20
C ASP A 67 2.54 13.70 -0.21
N ALA A 68 1.45 14.42 0.00
CA ALA A 68 1.40 15.86 0.10
C ALA A 68 0.60 16.30 1.32
N ASP A 69 0.99 17.42 1.90
CA ASP A 69 0.27 18.10 2.96
C ASP A 69 0.16 19.58 2.61
N TRP A 70 -1.04 20.14 2.75
CA TRP A 70 -1.28 21.57 2.63
C TRP A 70 -2.30 22.01 3.68
N ASN A 71 -1.98 23.04 4.46
CA ASN A 71 -2.82 23.54 5.55
C ASN A 71 -3.30 22.44 6.53
N GLY A 72 -2.46 21.44 6.80
CA GLY A 72 -2.77 20.32 7.70
C GLY A 72 -3.75 19.29 7.13
N LYS A 73 -4.09 19.38 5.83
CA LYS A 73 -4.82 18.34 5.11
C LYS A 73 -3.85 17.53 4.26
N ALA A 74 -3.72 16.24 4.58
CA ALA A 74 -2.89 15.32 3.83
C ALA A 74 -3.66 14.67 2.66
N PHE A 75 -2.99 14.52 1.51
CA PHE A 75 -3.54 13.92 0.29
C PHE A 75 -2.43 13.25 -0.54
N THR A 76 -2.81 12.30 -1.40
CA THR A 76 -1.87 11.61 -2.30
C THR A 76 -1.90 12.23 -3.69
N LEU A 77 -0.76 12.67 -4.21
CA LEU A 77 -0.58 13.11 -5.60
C LEU A 77 -0.16 11.97 -6.50
N VAL A 78 -0.85 11.79 -7.63
CA VAL A 78 -0.47 10.83 -8.68
C VAL A 78 -0.03 11.58 -9.93
N ASP A 79 1.25 11.44 -10.30
CA ASP A 79 1.80 12.03 -11.53
C ASP A 79 1.70 11.03 -12.70
N THR A 80 1.13 11.48 -13.81
CA THR A 80 0.96 10.68 -15.03
C THR A 80 2.22 10.68 -15.93
N GLY A 81 3.41 10.82 -15.35
CA GLY A 81 4.66 11.17 -16.04
C GLY A 81 5.28 10.13 -17.01
N GLY A 82 4.82 10.10 -18.26
CA GLY A 82 5.61 10.02 -19.51
C GLY A 82 6.40 8.75 -19.91
N TRP A 83 5.84 7.88 -20.74
CA TRP A 83 6.54 6.84 -21.53
C TRP A 83 5.98 6.80 -22.97
N ASP A 84 6.67 6.52 -24.09
CA ASP A 84 8.00 6.79 -24.69
C ASP A 84 7.78 6.63 -26.25
N PRO A 85 8.75 6.75 -27.17
CA PRO A 85 8.80 7.75 -28.23
C PRO A 85 8.74 7.09 -29.61
N ASP A 86 7.60 6.58 -30.06
CA ASP A 86 7.41 6.18 -31.47
C ASP A 86 5.96 5.72 -31.66
N ALA A 87 5.10 6.61 -32.15
CA ALA A 87 3.89 6.29 -32.91
C ALA A 87 3.10 7.56 -33.27
N GLN A 88 2.47 7.52 -34.45
CA GLN A 88 1.44 8.47 -34.86
C GLN A 88 0.29 8.51 -33.82
N GLY A 89 -0.24 9.71 -33.53
CA GLY A 89 -1.41 9.92 -32.65
C GLY A 89 -1.10 10.36 -31.21
N LEU A 90 -0.45 11.52 -31.03
CA LEU A 90 -0.08 12.07 -29.71
C LEU A 90 -1.29 12.33 -28.79
N ALA A 91 -2.41 12.81 -29.35
CA ALA A 91 -3.61 13.16 -28.57
C ALA A 91 -4.33 11.94 -27.96
N GLU A 92 -4.44 10.83 -28.70
CA GLU A 92 -5.10 9.61 -28.22
C GLU A 92 -4.36 8.94 -27.06
N ARG A 93 -3.02 9.01 -27.06
CA ARG A 93 -2.20 8.48 -25.96
C ARG A 93 -2.29 9.34 -24.70
N ILE A 94 -2.28 10.66 -24.86
CA ILE A 94 -2.50 11.60 -23.75
C ILE A 94 -3.89 11.36 -23.14
N ALA A 95 -4.88 11.13 -23.99
CA ALA A 95 -6.24 10.77 -23.59
C ALA A 95 -6.28 9.45 -22.79
N ALA A 96 -5.68 8.38 -23.28
CA ALA A 96 -5.62 7.10 -22.54
C ALA A 96 -4.93 7.23 -21.17
N GLN A 97 -3.88 8.05 -21.06
CA GLN A 97 -3.21 8.31 -19.79
C GLN A 97 -4.10 9.09 -18.82
N ALA A 98 -4.78 10.11 -19.33
CA ALA A 98 -5.75 10.88 -18.55
C ALA A 98 -6.88 9.97 -18.03
N GLU A 99 -7.44 9.09 -18.87
CA GLU A 99 -8.55 8.21 -18.48
C GLU A 99 -8.21 7.33 -17.27
N ILE A 100 -7.00 6.77 -17.25
CA ILE A 100 -6.61 5.89 -16.14
C ILE A 100 -6.23 6.68 -14.88
N ALA A 101 -5.61 7.85 -15.02
CA ALA A 101 -5.31 8.70 -13.88
C ALA A 101 -6.59 9.22 -13.22
N VAL A 102 -7.55 9.61 -14.05
CA VAL A 102 -8.86 10.10 -13.63
C VAL A 102 -9.65 8.97 -12.97
N SER A 103 -9.59 7.72 -13.42
CA SER A 103 -10.36 6.63 -12.79
C SER A 103 -9.95 6.35 -11.34
N LEU A 104 -8.69 6.60 -10.99
CA LEU A 104 -8.11 6.30 -9.68
C LEU A 104 -8.10 7.48 -8.69
N ALA A 105 -8.34 8.71 -9.16
CA ALA A 105 -8.27 9.92 -8.32
C ALA A 105 -9.64 10.36 -7.81
N ASP A 106 -9.69 11.07 -6.69
CA ASP A 106 -10.90 11.72 -6.18
C ASP A 106 -11.10 13.10 -6.80
N ALA A 107 -10.00 13.80 -7.14
CA ALA A 107 -10.02 15.05 -7.89
C ALA A 107 -8.84 15.15 -8.87
N VAL A 108 -8.92 16.08 -9.82
CA VAL A 108 -7.93 16.22 -10.90
C VAL A 108 -7.39 17.64 -10.99
N LEU A 109 -6.06 17.78 -10.98
CA LEU A 109 -5.34 18.98 -11.39
C LEU A 109 -5.05 18.88 -12.89
N PHE A 110 -5.78 19.63 -13.71
CA PHE A 110 -5.53 19.68 -15.15
C PHE A 110 -4.63 20.86 -15.51
N VAL A 111 -3.38 20.57 -15.87
CA VAL A 111 -2.33 21.57 -16.08
C VAL A 111 -2.18 21.88 -17.56
N VAL A 112 -2.31 23.16 -17.91
CA VAL A 112 -2.14 23.71 -19.26
C VAL A 112 -1.08 24.82 -19.21
N ASP A 113 -0.32 24.97 -20.29
CA ASP A 113 0.66 26.05 -20.44
C ASP A 113 -0.03 27.33 -20.94
N ALA A 114 -0.08 28.36 -20.10
CA ALA A 114 -0.74 29.63 -20.42
C ALA A 114 -0.14 30.32 -21.65
N THR A 115 1.17 30.17 -21.87
CA THR A 115 1.90 30.84 -22.96
C THR A 115 1.62 30.26 -24.34
N VAL A 116 1.09 29.03 -24.38
CA VAL A 116 0.77 28.32 -25.63
C VAL A 116 -0.73 28.40 -25.94
N GLY A 117 -1.57 28.44 -24.90
CA GLY A 117 -3.02 28.38 -25.05
C GLY A 117 -3.56 26.96 -25.29
N ILE A 118 -4.82 26.88 -25.72
CA ILE A 118 -5.57 25.63 -25.89
C ILE A 118 -5.07 24.88 -27.14
N THR A 119 -4.84 23.57 -26.99
CA THR A 119 -4.46 22.69 -28.10
C THR A 119 -5.43 21.51 -28.25
N ASP A 120 -5.42 20.83 -29.40
CA ASP A 120 -6.24 19.62 -29.65
C ASP A 120 -5.98 18.51 -28.62
N ALA A 121 -4.75 18.42 -28.09
CA ALA A 121 -4.40 17.47 -27.04
C ALA A 121 -5.07 17.82 -25.71
N ASP A 122 -5.20 19.11 -25.41
CA ASP A 122 -5.89 19.60 -24.22
C ASP A 122 -7.40 19.32 -24.36
N GLU A 123 -7.99 19.59 -25.53
CA GLU A 123 -9.40 19.27 -25.82
C GLU A 123 -9.72 17.78 -25.70
N ALA A 124 -8.81 16.91 -26.13
CA ALA A 124 -8.96 15.46 -26.00
C ALA A 124 -9.04 15.03 -24.52
N VAL A 125 -8.21 15.62 -23.66
CA VAL A 125 -8.26 15.39 -22.21
C VAL A 125 -9.54 15.95 -21.59
N VAL A 126 -9.98 17.15 -22.01
CA VAL A 126 -11.24 17.76 -21.53
C VAL A 126 -12.44 16.84 -21.76
N ARG A 127 -12.52 16.15 -22.91
CA ARG A 127 -13.61 15.19 -23.18
C ARG A 127 -13.65 14.07 -22.15
N ILE A 128 -12.50 13.56 -21.71
CA ILE A 128 -12.41 12.51 -20.69
C ILE A 128 -12.79 13.05 -19.31
N LEU A 129 -12.26 14.22 -18.96
CA LEU A 129 -12.55 14.88 -17.69
C LEU A 129 -14.04 15.16 -17.52
N ARG A 130 -14.72 15.62 -18.58
CA ARG A 130 -16.18 15.82 -18.57
C ARG A 130 -16.96 14.51 -18.39
N LYS A 131 -16.49 13.42 -19.01
CA LYS A 131 -17.15 12.11 -18.93
C LYS A 131 -16.99 11.46 -17.55
N SER A 132 -15.90 11.74 -16.84
CA SER A 132 -15.64 11.12 -15.54
C SER A 132 -16.52 11.65 -14.42
N GLY A 133 -17.00 12.89 -14.53
CA GLY A 133 -17.82 13.55 -13.50
C GLY A 133 -17.05 13.92 -12.23
N LYS A 134 -15.71 13.76 -12.22
CA LYS A 134 -14.88 14.09 -11.06
C LYS A 134 -14.59 15.59 -10.98
N PRO A 135 -14.40 16.16 -9.79
CA PRO A 135 -13.98 17.55 -9.65
C PRO A 135 -12.65 17.81 -10.36
N VAL A 136 -12.57 18.91 -11.11
CA VAL A 136 -11.39 19.32 -11.87
C VAL A 136 -11.02 20.75 -11.49
N VAL A 137 -9.75 20.97 -11.17
CA VAL A 137 -9.15 22.29 -11.03
C VAL A 137 -8.25 22.53 -12.24
N LEU A 138 -8.62 23.52 -13.05
CA LEU A 138 -7.85 23.93 -14.23
C LEU A 138 -6.69 24.84 -13.79
N VAL A 139 -5.46 24.44 -14.10
CA VAL A 139 -4.24 25.15 -13.74
C VAL A 139 -3.59 25.73 -14.98
N ALA A 140 -3.52 27.05 -15.06
CA ALA A 140 -2.81 27.80 -16.08
C ALA A 140 -1.36 28.02 -15.63
N ASN A 141 -0.46 27.13 -16.01
CA ASN A 141 0.93 27.14 -15.57
C ASN A 141 1.81 28.06 -16.44
N LYS A 142 2.97 28.46 -15.89
CA LYS A 142 3.95 29.40 -16.47
C LYS A 142 3.49 30.86 -16.53
N VAL A 143 2.61 31.25 -15.60
CA VAL A 143 2.19 32.65 -15.43
C VAL A 143 3.19 33.38 -14.55
N ASP A 144 4.21 33.97 -15.18
CA ASP A 144 5.33 34.62 -14.50
C ASP A 144 5.17 36.15 -14.38
N ASP A 145 4.27 36.76 -15.17
CA ASP A 145 4.04 38.21 -15.24
C ASP A 145 2.55 38.59 -15.51
N MET A 146 2.22 39.88 -15.47
CA MET A 146 0.83 40.35 -15.71
C MET A 146 0.33 40.11 -17.14
N ARG A 147 1.22 39.93 -18.11
CA ARG A 147 0.83 39.68 -19.51
C ARG A 147 0.37 38.23 -19.68
N THR A 148 1.12 37.29 -19.13
CA THR A 148 0.78 35.86 -19.09
C THR A 148 -0.46 35.58 -18.23
N GLU A 149 -0.78 36.44 -17.27
CA GLU A 149 -2.03 36.40 -16.50
C GLU A 149 -3.27 36.67 -17.39
N ALA A 150 -3.15 37.58 -18.36
CA ALA A 150 -4.21 37.79 -19.35
C ALA A 150 -4.35 36.59 -20.32
N GLU A 151 -3.26 35.91 -20.65
CA GLU A 151 -3.27 34.71 -21.50
C GLU A 151 -3.95 33.52 -20.81
N ALA A 152 -3.77 33.38 -19.49
CA ALA A 152 -4.49 32.40 -18.68
C ALA A 152 -6.01 32.54 -18.80
N SER A 153 -6.52 33.77 -18.99
CA SER A 153 -7.95 34.02 -19.15
C SER A 153 -8.55 33.40 -20.43
N ALA A 154 -7.74 33.14 -21.46
CA ALA A 154 -8.22 32.48 -22.67
C ALA A 154 -8.60 31.00 -22.43
N LEU A 155 -8.09 30.39 -21.35
CA LEU A 155 -8.34 28.98 -21.02
C LEU A 155 -9.74 28.72 -20.47
N TRP A 156 -10.52 29.75 -20.12
CA TRP A 156 -11.95 29.61 -19.82
C TRP A 156 -12.74 28.90 -20.93
N ASN A 157 -12.29 29.05 -22.18
CA ASN A 157 -12.91 28.40 -23.33
C ASN A 157 -12.84 26.86 -23.30
N LEU A 158 -11.98 26.27 -22.46
CA LEU A 158 -11.99 24.82 -22.19
C LEU A 158 -13.27 24.38 -21.45
N GLY A 159 -14.00 25.31 -20.82
CA GLY A 159 -15.26 25.06 -20.14
C GLY A 159 -15.11 24.04 -18.99
N LEU A 160 -14.05 24.22 -18.19
CA LEU A 160 -13.77 23.44 -16.98
C LEU A 160 -13.79 24.31 -15.71
N GLY A 161 -14.29 25.54 -15.80
CA GLY A 161 -14.28 26.53 -14.71
C GLY A 161 -13.18 27.58 -14.86
N GLU A 162 -13.01 28.38 -13.81
CA GLU A 162 -11.98 29.41 -13.74
C GLU A 162 -10.56 28.80 -13.71
N PRO A 163 -9.67 29.20 -14.63
CA PRO A 163 -8.27 28.78 -14.63
C PRO A 163 -7.50 29.47 -13.51
N TRP A 164 -6.80 28.69 -12.69
CA TRP A 164 -5.92 29.20 -11.64
C TRP A 164 -4.54 29.53 -12.24
N PRO A 165 -4.13 30.82 -12.28
CA PRO A 165 -2.83 31.21 -12.80
C PRO A 165 -1.72 30.81 -11.83
N VAL A 166 -0.80 29.98 -12.28
CA VAL A 166 0.29 29.43 -11.46
C VAL A 166 1.63 29.60 -12.17
N SER A 167 2.65 29.99 -11.41
CA SER A 167 4.04 29.76 -11.79
C SER A 167 4.59 28.61 -10.96
N ALA A 168 4.61 27.39 -11.50
CA ALA A 168 5.23 26.27 -10.81
C ALA A 168 6.73 26.50 -10.56
N LEU A 169 7.40 27.32 -11.37
CA LEU A 169 8.82 27.62 -11.20
C LEU A 169 9.08 28.64 -10.09
N HIS A 170 8.26 29.68 -9.98
CA HIS A 170 8.48 30.79 -9.04
C HIS A 170 7.57 30.76 -7.80
N GLY A 171 6.45 30.04 -7.85
CA GLY A 171 5.54 29.85 -6.71
C GLY A 171 4.37 30.78 -6.63
N ARG A 172 4.22 31.63 -7.63
CA ARG A 172 3.05 32.49 -7.75
C ARG A 172 1.79 31.64 -7.93
N GLY A 173 0.74 31.95 -7.16
CA GLY A 173 -0.59 31.33 -7.27
C GLY A 173 -0.70 29.86 -6.86
N SER A 174 0.39 29.21 -6.44
CA SER A 174 0.33 27.79 -6.06
C SER A 174 -0.42 27.56 -4.75
N GLY A 175 -0.42 28.52 -3.83
CA GLY A 175 -1.18 28.44 -2.58
C GLY A 175 -2.68 28.50 -2.85
N ASP A 176 -3.14 29.51 -3.60
CA ASP A 176 -4.55 29.67 -3.95
C ASP A 176 -5.09 28.46 -4.76
N MET A 177 -4.28 27.93 -5.68
CA MET A 177 -4.60 26.69 -6.40
C MET A 177 -4.70 25.47 -5.47
N LEU A 178 -3.82 25.38 -4.46
CA LEU A 178 -3.86 24.31 -3.47
C LEU A 178 -5.10 24.42 -2.56
N ASP A 179 -5.49 25.64 -2.19
CA ASP A 179 -6.73 25.87 -1.46
C ASP A 179 -7.95 25.46 -2.31
N ALA A 180 -7.93 25.76 -3.61
CA ALA A 180 -8.99 25.38 -4.55
C ALA A 180 -9.14 23.86 -4.71
N ILE A 181 -8.03 23.10 -4.80
CA ILE A 181 -8.10 21.63 -4.87
C ILE A 181 -8.57 21.03 -3.55
N LEU A 182 -8.12 21.55 -2.40
CA LEU A 182 -8.59 21.08 -1.09
C LEU A 182 -10.08 21.33 -0.87
N ALA A 183 -10.62 22.42 -1.44
CA ALA A 183 -12.04 22.76 -1.34
C ALA A 183 -12.96 21.79 -2.10
N VAL A 184 -12.44 21.11 -3.13
CA VAL A 184 -13.21 20.15 -3.95
C VAL A 184 -12.88 18.70 -3.65
N LEU A 185 -11.81 18.44 -2.91
CA LEU A 185 -11.51 17.11 -2.42
C LEU A 185 -12.62 16.67 -1.45
N PRO A 186 -13.04 15.39 -1.51
CA PRO A 186 -13.88 14.87 -0.45
C PRO A 186 -13.09 15.02 0.85
N ASP A 187 -13.73 15.58 1.89
CA ASP A 187 -13.15 15.47 3.22
C ASP A 187 -12.90 13.97 3.49
N PRO A 188 -11.70 13.59 3.98
CA PRO A 188 -11.50 12.22 4.42
C PRO A 188 -12.65 11.91 5.37
N PRO A 189 -13.41 10.81 5.15
CA PRO A 189 -14.61 10.55 5.92
C PRO A 189 -14.24 10.69 7.39
N PRO A 190 -14.93 11.55 8.16
CA PRO A 190 -14.64 11.70 9.56
C PRO A 190 -14.76 10.30 10.15
N LEU A 191 -13.68 9.80 10.76
CA LEU A 191 -13.81 8.66 11.64
C LEU A 191 -14.84 9.10 12.68
N PRO A 192 -16.01 8.43 12.78
CA PRO A 192 -17.02 8.78 13.77
C PRO A 192 -16.37 9.00 15.15
N GLU A 193 -16.73 10.05 15.89
CA GLU A 193 -16.26 10.18 17.27
C GLU A 193 -16.68 8.91 18.04
N GLY A 194 -15.70 8.15 18.55
CA GLY A 194 -15.90 6.81 19.11
C GLY A 194 -15.73 5.64 18.13
N THR A 195 -15.24 5.86 16.91
CA THR A 195 -14.65 4.75 16.15
C THR A 195 -13.34 4.37 16.81
N GLU A 196 -13.38 3.30 17.60
CA GLU A 196 -12.30 2.34 17.55
C GLU A 196 -11.98 2.03 16.07
N ILE A 197 -10.75 1.64 15.78
CA ILE A 197 -10.51 0.69 14.69
C ILE A 197 -11.44 -0.50 14.99
N GLY A 198 -12.64 -0.49 14.41
CA GLY A 198 -13.83 -0.89 15.17
C GLY A 198 -14.73 -1.80 14.37
N GLY A 199 -14.29 -3.04 14.26
CA GLY A 199 -15.05 -4.15 13.73
C GLY A 199 -14.23 -5.42 13.96
N PRO A 200 -14.87 -6.59 14.05
CA PRO A 200 -14.16 -7.86 14.18
C PRO A 200 -13.06 -7.99 13.10
N ARG A 201 -11.81 -8.25 13.51
CA ARG A 201 -10.65 -8.34 12.60
C ARG A 201 -10.91 -9.35 11.48
N ARG A 202 -10.44 -9.04 10.25
CA ARG A 202 -10.86 -9.76 9.04
C ARG A 202 -9.91 -10.90 8.69
N ILE A 203 -10.42 -12.13 8.75
CA ILE A 203 -9.67 -13.36 8.46
C ILE A 203 -10.18 -13.99 7.17
N ALA A 204 -9.26 -14.36 6.26
CA ALA A 204 -9.55 -15.27 5.16
C ALA A 204 -9.02 -16.68 5.46
N LEU A 205 -9.90 -17.70 5.44
CA LEU A 205 -9.49 -19.10 5.48
C LEU A 205 -9.21 -19.61 4.07
N VAL A 206 -7.94 -19.80 3.73
CA VAL A 206 -7.49 -20.19 2.39
C VAL A 206 -6.79 -21.54 2.40
N GLY A 207 -6.68 -22.17 1.23
CA GLY A 207 -6.05 -23.49 1.08
C GLY A 207 -6.76 -24.36 0.05
N LYS A 208 -6.25 -25.55 -0.18
CA LYS A 208 -6.81 -26.52 -1.12
C LYS A 208 -8.19 -27.07 -0.72
N PRO A 209 -8.97 -27.65 -1.64
CA PRO A 209 -10.13 -28.47 -1.29
C PRO A 209 -9.76 -29.57 -0.28
N ASN A 210 -10.68 -29.95 0.61
CA ASN A 210 -10.56 -31.09 1.54
C ASN A 210 -9.42 -31.06 2.59
N VAL A 211 -8.65 -29.98 2.68
CA VAL A 211 -7.65 -29.76 3.76
C VAL A 211 -8.28 -29.51 5.14
N GLY A 212 -9.60 -29.35 5.20
CA GLY A 212 -10.35 -29.20 6.45
C GLY A 212 -10.71 -27.77 6.86
N LYS A 213 -10.71 -26.81 5.92
CA LYS A 213 -11.20 -25.43 6.15
C LYS A 213 -12.62 -25.38 6.74
N SER A 214 -13.56 -26.13 6.17
CA SER A 214 -14.95 -26.16 6.64
C SER A 214 -15.06 -26.81 8.01
N SER A 215 -14.25 -27.84 8.29
CA SER A 215 -14.18 -28.45 9.62
C SER A 215 -13.64 -27.46 10.65
N LEU A 216 -12.62 -26.67 10.29
CA LEU A 216 -12.04 -25.65 11.16
C LEU A 216 -13.05 -24.54 11.44
N LEU A 217 -13.68 -23.97 10.40
CA LEU A 217 -14.72 -22.96 10.56
C LEU A 217 -15.88 -23.44 11.43
N ASN A 218 -16.37 -24.66 11.19
CA ASN A 218 -17.45 -25.24 12.00
C ASN A 218 -17.03 -25.49 13.45
N LYS A 219 -15.75 -25.79 13.70
CA LYS A 219 -15.24 -26.01 15.06
C LYS A 219 -15.16 -24.68 15.80
N LEU A 220 -14.57 -23.67 15.17
CA LEU A 220 -14.50 -22.28 15.65
C LEU A 220 -15.89 -21.73 15.96
N ALA A 221 -16.87 -21.91 15.06
CA ALA A 221 -18.24 -21.42 15.25
C ALA A 221 -19.08 -22.19 16.29
N LYS A 222 -18.62 -23.36 16.76
CA LYS A 222 -19.36 -24.20 17.72
C LYS A 222 -18.79 -24.14 19.14
N GLU A 223 -17.48 -23.99 19.28
CA GLU A 223 -16.84 -23.88 20.60
C GLU A 223 -16.97 -22.48 21.20
N GLU A 224 -17.17 -21.48 20.36
CA GLU A 224 -17.29 -20.09 20.74
C GLU A 224 -18.58 -19.52 20.13
N ARG A 225 -19.25 -18.60 20.83
CA ARG A 225 -20.58 -18.12 20.41
C ARG A 225 -20.46 -17.38 19.09
N ALA A 226 -21.06 -17.91 18.03
CA ALA A 226 -21.37 -17.10 16.85
C ALA A 226 -22.41 -16.05 17.28
N VAL A 227 -21.96 -14.83 17.53
CA VAL A 227 -22.86 -13.71 17.84
C VAL A 227 -23.50 -13.30 16.52
N VAL A 228 -24.74 -13.75 16.29
CA VAL A 228 -25.57 -13.22 15.21
C VAL A 228 -26.25 -11.98 15.76
N ASP A 229 -25.53 -10.86 15.85
CA ASP A 229 -26.15 -9.59 16.19
C ASP A 229 -26.44 -8.79 14.92
N ASN A 230 -27.72 -8.78 14.55
CA ASN A 230 -28.28 -7.81 13.61
C ASN A 230 -28.35 -6.45 14.31
N VAL A 231 -27.20 -5.85 14.65
CA VAL A 231 -27.16 -4.46 15.14
C VAL A 231 -27.27 -3.54 13.93
N ALA A 232 -28.37 -2.79 13.90
CA ALA A 232 -28.66 -1.80 12.87
C ALA A 232 -27.50 -0.79 12.77
N GLY A 233 -26.74 -0.85 11.66
CA GLY A 233 -25.61 0.05 11.41
C GLY A 233 -24.39 -0.59 10.74
N THR A 234 -24.31 -1.92 10.64
CA THR A 234 -23.22 -2.59 9.90
C THR A 234 -23.72 -3.13 8.56
N THR A 235 -23.14 -2.67 7.45
CA THR A 235 -23.28 -3.34 6.15
C THR A 235 -22.43 -4.61 6.15
N VAL A 236 -22.92 -5.66 6.81
CA VAL A 236 -22.30 -6.98 6.72
C VAL A 236 -22.68 -7.58 5.38
N ASP A 237 -21.68 -7.98 4.58
CA ASP A 237 -21.94 -8.80 3.40
C ASP A 237 -22.61 -10.10 3.85
N PRO A 238 -23.70 -10.56 3.22
CA PRO A 238 -24.46 -11.75 3.64
C PRO A 238 -23.68 -13.09 3.53
N VAL A 239 -22.38 -13.00 3.26
CA VAL A 239 -21.45 -14.10 2.92
C VAL A 239 -20.34 -14.26 3.97
N ASP A 240 -20.18 -13.31 4.89
CA ASP A 240 -19.15 -13.29 5.94
C ASP A 240 -19.75 -13.77 7.28
N GLU A 241 -18.95 -14.41 8.13
CA GLU A 241 -19.37 -14.90 9.45
C GLU A 241 -18.64 -14.17 10.59
N LEU A 242 -19.36 -13.82 11.64
CA LEU A 242 -18.80 -13.30 12.89
C LEU A 242 -18.65 -14.45 13.89
N ILE A 243 -17.44 -14.64 14.40
CA ILE A 243 -17.09 -15.70 15.35
C ILE A 243 -16.31 -15.07 16.51
N GLU A 244 -16.82 -15.22 17.73
CA GLU A 244 -16.05 -14.92 18.94
C GLU A 244 -14.90 -15.94 19.05
N LEU A 245 -13.65 -15.53 19.26
CA LEU A 245 -12.52 -16.43 19.50
C LEU A 245 -11.61 -15.79 20.54
N GLY A 246 -11.36 -16.49 21.65
CA GLY A 246 -10.51 -15.97 22.72
C GLY A 246 -11.07 -14.68 23.35
N GLY A 247 -12.41 -14.57 23.44
CA GLY A 247 -13.11 -13.42 24.02
C GLY A 247 -13.10 -12.15 23.15
N ARG A 248 -12.77 -12.26 21.86
CA ARG A 248 -12.84 -11.17 20.87
C ARG A 248 -13.59 -11.63 19.63
N GLU A 249 -14.35 -10.76 19.01
CA GLU A 249 -15.03 -11.07 17.76
C GLU A 249 -14.06 -11.00 16.56
N TRP A 250 -14.18 -11.96 15.64
CA TRP A 250 -13.46 -12.01 14.36
C TRP A 250 -14.43 -12.15 13.19
N ARG A 251 -14.14 -11.49 12.07
CA ARG A 251 -14.91 -11.60 10.83
C ARG A 251 -14.22 -12.53 9.85
N PHE A 252 -14.82 -13.68 9.59
CA PHE A 252 -14.37 -14.62 8.57
C PHE A 252 -14.96 -14.24 7.21
N ILE A 253 -14.10 -13.93 6.24
CA ILE A 253 -14.48 -13.45 4.91
C ILE A 253 -14.78 -14.63 3.97
N ASP A 254 -15.86 -14.49 3.17
CA ASP A 254 -16.29 -15.44 2.12
C ASP A 254 -16.47 -16.89 2.62
N THR A 255 -17.19 -17.06 3.74
CA THR A 255 -17.44 -18.40 4.31
C THR A 255 -18.45 -19.22 3.52
N ALA A 256 -19.31 -18.58 2.72
CA ALA A 256 -20.28 -19.30 1.88
C ALA A 256 -19.60 -20.21 0.85
N GLY A 257 -18.40 -19.82 0.35
CA GLY A 257 -17.58 -20.67 -0.51
C GLY A 257 -17.06 -21.93 0.21
N ILE A 258 -16.79 -21.82 1.51
CA ILE A 258 -16.34 -22.93 2.37
C ILE A 258 -17.50 -23.89 2.67
N ARG A 259 -18.72 -23.38 2.86
CA ARG A 259 -19.92 -24.19 3.14
C ARG A 259 -20.52 -24.86 1.90
N LYS A 260 -20.56 -24.18 0.73
CA LYS A 260 -21.11 -24.76 -0.52
C LYS A 260 -20.31 -25.98 -1.02
N ARG A 261 -18.98 -25.99 -0.83
CA ARG A 261 -18.11 -27.13 -1.21
C ARG A 261 -18.41 -28.43 -0.45
N VAL A 262 -19.20 -28.39 0.63
CA VAL A 262 -19.65 -29.60 1.36
C VAL A 262 -20.80 -30.31 0.64
N LYS A 263 -21.57 -29.60 -0.20
CA LYS A 263 -22.77 -30.16 -0.86
C LYS A 263 -22.59 -30.48 -2.34
N GLU A 264 -21.70 -29.81 -3.06
CA GLU A 264 -21.53 -29.99 -4.50
C GLU A 264 -20.06 -30.15 -4.86
N SER A 265 -19.64 -31.40 -5.06
CA SER A 265 -18.32 -31.78 -5.55
C SER A 265 -18.35 -31.96 -7.07
N SER A 266 -18.47 -30.87 -7.83
CA SER A 266 -18.16 -30.88 -9.26
C SER A 266 -18.05 -29.46 -9.85
N GLY A 267 -17.02 -29.23 -10.66
CA GLY A 267 -17.19 -28.46 -11.89
C GLY A 267 -16.35 -27.20 -12.14
N HIS A 268 -15.85 -26.46 -11.14
CA HIS A 268 -15.31 -25.11 -11.45
C HIS A 268 -14.10 -24.68 -10.61
N GLU A 269 -12.90 -25.11 -11.01
CA GLU A 269 -11.62 -24.64 -10.43
C GLU A 269 -11.34 -23.15 -10.69
N TYR A 270 -11.77 -22.61 -11.84
CA TYR A 270 -11.53 -21.21 -12.22
C TYR A 270 -12.29 -20.20 -11.33
N TYR A 271 -13.56 -20.48 -11.02
CA TYR A 271 -14.35 -19.65 -10.10
C TYR A 271 -13.90 -19.80 -8.64
N ALA A 272 -13.24 -20.91 -8.30
CA ALA A 272 -12.65 -21.15 -6.99
C ALA A 272 -11.39 -20.32 -6.73
N SER A 273 -10.56 -20.07 -7.75
CA SER A 273 -9.36 -19.22 -7.62
C SER A 273 -9.71 -17.73 -7.50
N LEU A 274 -10.61 -17.22 -8.36
CA LEU A 274 -11.05 -15.80 -8.31
C LEU A 274 -11.64 -15.41 -6.95
N ARG A 275 -12.47 -16.30 -6.36
CA ARG A 275 -13.01 -16.08 -5.00
C ARG A 275 -11.93 -16.07 -3.92
N THR A 276 -10.92 -16.92 -4.06
CA THR A 276 -9.80 -16.98 -3.11
C THR A 276 -9.02 -15.66 -3.11
N THR A 277 -8.77 -15.08 -4.29
CA THR A 277 -8.11 -13.76 -4.41
C THR A 277 -8.96 -12.65 -3.78
N THR A 278 -10.25 -12.57 -4.10
CA THR A 278 -11.15 -11.55 -3.51
C THR A 278 -11.25 -11.67 -1.98
N ALA A 279 -11.26 -12.89 -1.44
CA ALA A 279 -11.26 -13.11 0.00
C ALA A 279 -9.95 -12.62 0.66
N ILE A 280 -8.80 -12.89 0.02
CA ILE A 280 -7.49 -12.40 0.47
C ILE A 280 -7.44 -10.87 0.44
N ASP A 281 -7.90 -10.22 -0.64
CA ASP A 281 -7.87 -8.76 -0.78
C ASP A 281 -8.73 -8.03 0.25
N ARG A 282 -9.79 -8.68 0.74
CA ARG A 282 -10.67 -8.14 1.78
C ARG A 282 -10.21 -8.43 3.20
N ALA A 283 -9.29 -9.38 3.39
CA ALA A 283 -8.80 -9.78 4.69
C ALA A 283 -7.60 -8.95 5.14
N GLU A 284 -7.35 -8.93 6.44
CA GLU A 284 -6.12 -8.40 7.03
C GLU A 284 -5.10 -9.52 7.19
N VAL A 285 -5.59 -10.69 7.60
CA VAL A 285 -4.79 -11.90 7.79
C VAL A 285 -5.41 -13.09 7.05
N ALA A 286 -4.57 -13.79 6.30
CA ALA A 286 -4.92 -15.06 5.68
C ALA A 286 -4.40 -16.22 6.54
N VAL A 287 -5.28 -17.16 6.85
CA VAL A 287 -4.93 -18.44 7.46
C VAL A 287 -4.87 -19.49 6.36
N LEU A 288 -3.66 -19.85 5.95
CA LEU A 288 -3.43 -20.91 4.97
C LEU A 288 -3.49 -22.27 5.66
N VAL A 289 -4.53 -23.03 5.37
CA VAL A 289 -4.73 -24.39 5.89
C VAL A 289 -4.11 -25.40 4.94
N ILE A 290 -3.12 -26.14 5.43
CA ILE A 290 -2.41 -27.21 4.71
C ILE A 290 -2.70 -28.53 5.44
N ASP A 291 -2.88 -29.61 4.69
CA ASP A 291 -2.96 -30.96 5.28
C ASP A 291 -1.55 -31.44 5.67
N GLY A 292 -1.30 -31.64 6.97
CA GLY A 292 0.00 -32.11 7.45
C GLY A 292 0.32 -33.56 7.06
N GLY A 293 -0.72 -34.37 6.80
CA GLY A 293 -0.58 -35.77 6.37
C GLY A 293 -0.18 -35.91 4.89
N GLU A 294 -0.31 -34.85 4.10
CA GLU A 294 0.01 -34.84 2.67
C GLU A 294 1.22 -33.94 2.37
N LYS A 295 1.82 -34.13 1.19
CA LYS A 295 2.92 -33.27 0.71
C LYS A 295 2.44 -31.86 0.43
N ILE A 296 3.24 -30.85 0.79
CA ILE A 296 3.00 -29.48 0.36
C ILE A 296 2.99 -29.44 -1.17
N SER A 297 1.96 -28.84 -1.73
CA SER A 297 1.69 -28.94 -3.16
C SER A 297 1.82 -27.61 -3.88
N GLU A 298 1.90 -27.65 -5.21
CA GLU A 298 1.98 -26.43 -6.02
C GLU A 298 0.84 -25.43 -5.77
N GLN A 299 -0.38 -25.92 -5.54
CA GLN A 299 -1.51 -25.02 -5.28
C GLN A 299 -1.44 -24.39 -3.89
N ASP A 300 -0.83 -25.03 -2.88
CA ASP A 300 -0.55 -24.37 -1.60
C ASP A 300 0.45 -23.22 -1.80
N ILE A 301 1.51 -23.46 -2.60
CA ILE A 301 2.52 -22.46 -2.95
C ILE A 301 1.91 -21.30 -3.73
N ARG A 302 1.02 -21.55 -4.70
CA ARG A 302 0.32 -20.50 -5.45
C ARG A 302 -0.54 -19.62 -4.52
N ILE A 303 -1.30 -20.23 -3.60
CA ILE A 303 -2.13 -19.47 -2.65
C ILE A 303 -1.25 -18.61 -1.74
N LEU A 304 -0.16 -19.17 -1.23
CA LEU A 304 0.83 -18.47 -0.43
C LEU A 304 1.43 -17.26 -1.17
N GLN A 305 1.77 -17.43 -2.46
CA GLN A 305 2.26 -16.34 -3.30
C GLN A 305 1.20 -15.23 -3.44
N THR A 306 -0.06 -15.59 -3.68
CA THR A 306 -1.17 -14.63 -3.76
C THR A 306 -1.32 -13.83 -2.45
N VAL A 307 -1.25 -14.47 -1.29
CA VAL A 307 -1.31 -13.78 0.02
C VAL A 307 -0.15 -12.78 0.17
N ARG A 308 1.06 -13.21 -0.21
CA ARG A 308 2.26 -12.36 -0.12
C ARG A 308 2.19 -11.17 -1.06
N GLU A 309 1.75 -11.38 -2.30
CA GLU A 309 1.59 -10.33 -3.31
C GLU A 309 0.50 -9.33 -2.95
N ALA A 310 -0.59 -9.80 -2.35
CA ALA A 310 -1.64 -8.96 -1.78
C ALA A 310 -1.20 -8.20 -0.52
N GLY A 311 0.02 -8.45 -0.02
CA GLY A 311 0.57 -7.76 1.13
C GLY A 311 -0.16 -8.05 2.44
N ARG A 312 -0.81 -9.21 2.59
CA ARG A 312 -1.59 -9.56 3.78
C ARG A 312 -0.75 -10.31 4.80
N ALA A 313 -1.16 -10.22 6.07
CA ALA A 313 -0.59 -11.06 7.12
C ALA A 313 -0.88 -12.54 6.83
N LEU A 314 0.01 -13.43 7.22
CA LEU A 314 -0.08 -14.86 6.95
C LEU A 314 0.17 -15.68 8.22
N VAL A 315 -0.76 -16.61 8.48
CA VAL A 315 -0.59 -17.71 9.43
C VAL A 315 -0.74 -19.03 8.67
N ILE A 316 0.14 -19.98 8.92
CA ILE A 316 0.10 -21.31 8.31
C ILE A 316 -0.40 -22.32 9.35
N ALA A 317 -1.52 -22.97 9.06
CA ALA A 317 -2.12 -23.98 9.91
C ALA A 317 -1.98 -25.37 9.26
N PHE A 318 -1.09 -26.20 9.80
CA PHE A 318 -0.99 -27.61 9.44
C PHE A 318 -2.09 -28.39 10.15
N ASN A 319 -3.16 -28.69 9.41
CA ASN A 319 -4.32 -29.40 9.88
C ASN A 319 -4.18 -30.92 9.73
N LYS A 320 -5.09 -31.68 10.35
CA LYS A 320 -5.07 -33.15 10.44
C LYS A 320 -3.79 -33.68 11.09
N TRP A 321 -3.31 -32.97 12.11
CA TRP A 321 -2.08 -33.35 12.81
C TRP A 321 -2.15 -34.72 13.49
N ASP A 322 -3.36 -35.23 13.74
CA ASP A 322 -3.64 -36.60 14.19
C ASP A 322 -3.22 -37.68 13.18
N LEU A 323 -2.96 -37.33 11.93
CA LEU A 323 -2.48 -38.23 10.88
C LEU A 323 -0.96 -38.13 10.65
N VAL A 324 -0.26 -37.26 11.39
CA VAL A 324 1.18 -37.03 11.22
C VAL A 324 1.97 -37.90 12.20
N ASP A 325 2.58 -38.95 11.69
CA ASP A 325 3.53 -39.78 12.42
C ASP A 325 4.96 -39.20 12.40
N GLU A 326 5.93 -39.88 13.04
CA GLU A 326 7.32 -39.41 13.11
C GLU A 326 7.99 -39.30 11.73
N ASP A 327 7.73 -40.27 10.85
CA ASP A 327 8.28 -40.29 9.49
C ASP A 327 7.72 -39.15 8.64
N ARG A 328 6.39 -38.92 8.70
CA ARG A 328 5.75 -37.82 8.00
C ARG A 328 6.21 -36.48 8.55
N ARG A 329 6.37 -36.35 9.87
CA ARG A 329 6.88 -35.12 10.49
C ARG A 329 8.27 -34.76 9.97
N TRP A 330 9.18 -35.73 9.90
CA TRP A 330 10.52 -35.49 9.35
C TRP A 330 10.49 -35.08 7.88
N GLN A 331 9.62 -35.69 7.07
CA GLN A 331 9.44 -35.30 5.68
C GLN A 331 8.87 -33.88 5.55
N LEU A 332 7.86 -33.56 6.35
CA LEU A 332 7.22 -32.25 6.35
C LEU A 332 8.20 -31.15 6.77
N ASP A 333 9.04 -31.37 7.77
CA ASP A 333 10.06 -30.39 8.18
C ASP A 333 11.02 -30.05 7.01
N ARG A 334 11.43 -31.06 6.22
CA ARG A 334 12.25 -30.85 5.01
C ARG A 334 11.49 -30.15 3.88
N GLU A 335 10.20 -30.44 3.73
CA GLU A 335 9.34 -29.74 2.76
C GLU A 335 9.19 -28.27 3.16
N ILE A 336 9.00 -27.96 4.44
CA ILE A 336 8.92 -26.59 4.94
C ILE A 336 10.20 -25.81 4.65
N GLU A 337 11.37 -26.40 4.92
CA GLU A 337 12.66 -25.75 4.66
C GLU A 337 12.89 -25.41 3.17
N ARG A 338 12.33 -26.22 2.27
CA ARG A 338 12.50 -26.07 0.82
C ARG A 338 11.44 -25.17 0.20
N GLU A 339 10.17 -25.47 0.47
CA GLU A 339 9.02 -24.91 -0.23
C GLU A 339 8.53 -23.61 0.44
N LEU A 340 8.67 -23.49 1.76
CA LEU A 340 8.19 -22.32 2.53
C LEU A 340 9.29 -21.33 2.90
N VAL A 341 10.47 -21.44 2.28
CA VAL A 341 11.63 -20.57 2.55
C VAL A 341 11.30 -19.08 2.42
N GLN A 342 10.37 -18.71 1.54
CA GLN A 342 10.00 -17.32 1.28
C GLN A 342 9.02 -16.73 2.32
N VAL A 343 8.49 -17.55 3.22
CA VAL A 343 7.53 -17.15 4.27
C VAL A 343 7.89 -17.70 5.64
N GLN A 344 9.18 -17.92 5.92
CA GLN A 344 9.65 -18.35 7.25
C GLN A 344 9.23 -17.41 8.39
N TRP A 345 8.89 -16.17 8.05
CA TRP A 345 8.35 -15.16 8.96
C TRP A 345 6.90 -15.45 9.40
N ALA A 346 6.15 -16.30 8.70
CA ALA A 346 4.76 -16.62 9.03
C ALA A 346 4.68 -17.58 10.23
N PRO A 347 3.87 -17.28 11.27
CA PRO A 347 3.57 -18.22 12.34
C PRO A 347 3.04 -19.55 11.79
N ARG A 348 3.54 -20.65 12.34
CA ARG A 348 3.09 -22.01 12.02
C ARG A 348 2.42 -22.62 13.23
N ILE A 349 1.21 -23.13 13.05
CA ILE A 349 0.48 -23.86 14.08
C ILE A 349 0.08 -25.24 13.56
N ASN A 350 0.07 -26.22 14.45
CA ASN A 350 -0.34 -27.58 14.16
C ASN A 350 -1.67 -27.83 14.86
N ILE A 351 -2.68 -28.24 14.12
CA ILE A 351 -4.06 -28.36 14.61
C ILE A 351 -4.73 -29.65 14.12
N THR A 352 -5.77 -30.07 14.83
CA THR A 352 -6.74 -31.03 14.29
C THR A 352 -8.13 -30.41 14.40
N ALA A 353 -8.61 -29.83 13.29
CA ALA A 353 -9.90 -29.17 13.22
C ALA A 353 -11.08 -30.07 13.63
N ARG A 354 -10.97 -31.39 13.37
CA ARG A 354 -12.02 -32.37 13.72
C ARG A 354 -12.22 -32.50 15.23
N THR A 355 -11.13 -32.55 16.00
CA THR A 355 -11.16 -32.76 17.45
C THR A 355 -11.14 -31.43 18.20
N GLY A 356 -10.58 -30.38 17.61
CA GLY A 356 -10.31 -29.09 18.26
C GLY A 356 -8.90 -28.99 18.83
N TRP A 357 -8.08 -30.03 18.67
CA TRP A 357 -6.73 -30.02 19.23
C TRP A 357 -5.93 -28.82 18.70
N HIS A 358 -5.43 -28.01 19.64
CA HIS A 358 -4.62 -26.81 19.42
C HIS A 358 -5.26 -25.68 18.60
N VAL A 359 -6.58 -25.70 18.41
CA VAL A 359 -7.29 -24.61 17.72
C VAL A 359 -7.18 -23.29 18.52
N ASP A 360 -7.07 -23.36 19.84
CA ASP A 360 -6.81 -22.24 20.75
C ASP A 360 -5.53 -21.46 20.42
N ARG A 361 -4.54 -22.10 19.78
CA ARG A 361 -3.29 -21.45 19.36
C ARG A 361 -3.45 -20.52 18.15
N LEU A 362 -4.61 -20.55 17.50
CA LEU A 362 -4.88 -19.71 16.34
C LEU A 362 -4.90 -18.23 16.73
N VAL A 363 -5.59 -17.85 17.81
CA VAL A 363 -5.71 -16.44 18.23
C VAL A 363 -4.33 -15.81 18.52
N PRO A 364 -3.45 -16.41 19.35
CA PRO A 364 -2.11 -15.87 19.55
C PRO A 364 -1.28 -15.74 18.26
N ALA A 365 -1.47 -16.66 17.30
CA ALA A 365 -0.76 -16.61 16.02
C ALA A 365 -1.30 -15.48 15.12
N LEU A 366 -2.61 -15.25 15.13
CA LEU A 366 -3.26 -14.14 14.43
C LEU A 366 -2.81 -12.79 15.00
N ASP A 367 -2.90 -12.61 16.33
CA ASP A 367 -2.48 -11.38 17.00
C ASP A 367 -1.03 -11.04 16.65
N LYS A 368 -0.12 -12.01 16.78
CA LYS A 368 1.29 -11.80 16.45
C LYS A 368 1.52 -11.44 14.98
N ALA A 369 0.73 -12.01 14.07
CA ALA A 369 0.84 -11.70 12.65
C ALA A 369 0.33 -10.29 12.32
N LEU A 370 -0.76 -9.88 12.97
CA LEU A 370 -1.36 -8.56 12.82
C LEU A 370 -0.49 -7.47 13.45
N GLU A 371 0.07 -7.71 14.63
CA GLU A 371 1.05 -6.82 15.28
C GLU A 371 2.25 -6.56 14.34
N GLY A 372 2.80 -7.62 13.75
CA GLY A 372 3.88 -7.49 12.76
C GLY A 372 3.45 -6.72 11.52
N TRP A 373 2.24 -7.00 11.02
CA TRP A 373 1.62 -6.34 9.86
C TRP A 373 1.20 -4.90 10.11
N GLU A 374 1.22 -4.40 11.35
CA GLU A 374 0.89 -3.00 11.67
C GLU A 374 2.11 -2.23 12.18
N THR A 375 3.26 -2.90 12.29
CA THR A 375 4.48 -2.33 12.87
C THR A 375 4.97 -1.10 12.10
N ARG A 376 5.06 0.05 12.80
CA ARG A 376 5.64 1.31 12.31
C ARG A 376 6.99 1.57 12.97
N ILE A 377 7.99 1.88 12.16
CA ILE A 377 9.31 2.34 12.58
C ILE A 377 9.42 3.83 12.26
N GLY A 378 9.75 4.64 13.27
CA GLY A 378 10.03 6.06 13.08
C GLY A 378 11.23 6.29 12.16
N THR A 379 11.18 7.32 11.31
CA THR A 379 12.23 7.62 10.31
C THR A 379 13.62 7.77 10.94
N GLY A 380 13.72 8.34 12.15
CA GLY A 380 14.99 8.44 12.88
C GLY A 380 15.58 7.08 13.27
N ALA A 381 14.75 6.18 13.80
CA ALA A 381 15.16 4.82 14.18
C ALA A 381 15.58 4.00 12.94
N LEU A 382 14.81 4.08 11.86
CA LEU A 382 15.12 3.42 10.59
C LEU A 382 16.47 3.88 10.02
N ASN A 383 16.71 5.19 9.96
CA ASN A 383 17.96 5.72 9.42
C ASN A 383 19.17 5.43 10.31
N SER A 384 18.98 5.42 11.63
CA SER A 384 20.03 4.99 12.58
C SER A 384 20.38 3.51 12.39
N PHE A 385 19.38 2.66 12.21
CA PHE A 385 19.57 1.25 11.87
C PHE A 385 20.32 1.08 10.54
N LEU A 386 19.87 1.72 9.47
CA LEU A 386 20.51 1.65 8.15
C LEU A 386 21.97 2.15 8.19
N GLY A 387 22.24 3.21 8.94
CA GLY A 387 23.59 3.72 9.14
C GLY A 387 24.53 2.70 9.81
N ARG A 388 24.09 2.08 10.92
CA ARG A 388 24.84 0.99 11.57
C ARG A 388 25.04 -0.19 10.62
N LEU A 389 23.99 -0.60 9.94
CA LEU A 389 23.99 -1.74 9.04
C LEU A 389 25.02 -1.60 7.90
N VAL A 390 25.07 -0.42 7.27
CA VAL A 390 26.02 -0.12 6.19
C VAL A 390 27.46 -0.03 6.70
N ALA A 391 27.66 0.44 7.94
CA ALA A 391 28.99 0.50 8.56
C ALA A 391 29.55 -0.90 8.87
N GLU A 392 28.72 -1.80 9.40
CA GLU A 392 29.12 -3.18 9.71
C GLU A 392 29.28 -4.04 8.45
N HIS A 393 28.32 -3.94 7.53
CA HIS A 393 28.23 -4.77 6.33
C HIS A 393 28.03 -3.89 5.09
N PRO A 394 29.10 -3.23 4.61
CA PRO A 394 29.03 -2.38 3.42
C PRO A 394 28.58 -3.16 2.17
N HIS A 395 27.82 -2.51 1.29
CA HIS A 395 27.46 -3.11 -0.01
C HIS A 395 28.72 -3.45 -0.81
N PRO A 396 28.83 -4.63 -1.46
CA PRO A 396 30.00 -4.98 -2.26
C PRO A 396 30.21 -3.98 -3.41
N VAL A 397 31.47 -3.67 -3.73
CA VAL A 397 31.77 -2.79 -4.86
C VAL A 397 31.60 -3.56 -6.17
N ARG A 398 30.69 -3.11 -7.03
CA ARG A 398 30.56 -3.60 -8.41
C ARG A 398 30.68 -2.43 -9.37
N SER A 399 31.38 -2.61 -10.49
CA SER A 399 31.60 -1.58 -11.52
C SER A 399 32.30 -0.30 -11.00
N GLY A 400 33.21 -0.45 -10.03
CA GLY A 400 34.11 0.61 -9.58
C GLY A 400 33.52 1.68 -8.66
N LYS A 401 32.22 1.63 -8.33
CA LYS A 401 31.60 2.52 -7.34
C LYS A 401 30.67 1.76 -6.41
N GLN A 402 30.78 2.06 -5.12
CA GLN A 402 29.93 1.48 -4.11
C GLN A 402 28.60 2.25 -4.03
N PRO A 403 27.45 1.59 -4.22
CA PRO A 403 26.15 2.17 -3.88
C PRO A 403 26.08 2.50 -2.39
N LYS A 404 25.57 3.69 -2.05
CA LYS A 404 25.34 4.12 -0.67
C LYS A 404 23.85 4.27 -0.43
N ILE A 405 23.38 3.82 0.72
CA ILE A 405 22.05 4.20 1.23
C ILE A 405 22.19 5.62 1.79
N LEU A 406 21.38 6.54 1.28
CA LEU A 406 21.37 7.94 1.69
C LEU A 406 20.45 8.11 2.90
N PHE A 407 19.22 7.60 2.77
CA PHE A 407 18.23 7.52 3.84
C PHE A 407 17.14 6.51 3.44
N GLY A 408 16.29 6.14 4.39
CA GLY A 408 15.10 5.32 4.16
C GLY A 408 13.87 5.86 4.89
N THR A 409 12.69 5.52 4.38
CA THR A 409 11.39 5.82 5.00
C THR A 409 10.48 4.58 5.02
N GLN A 410 9.47 4.60 5.89
CA GLN A 410 8.40 3.61 5.91
C GLN A 410 7.04 4.30 5.65
N PRO A 411 6.61 4.45 4.39
CA PRO A 411 5.32 5.09 4.07
C PRO A 411 4.11 4.30 4.60
N SER A 412 4.12 2.97 4.46
CA SER A 412 2.99 2.11 4.83
C SER A 412 3.38 1.03 5.83
N THR A 413 2.44 0.65 6.69
CA THR A 413 2.59 -0.40 7.70
C THR A 413 1.90 -1.69 7.32
N ALA A 414 0.86 -1.68 6.49
CA ALA A 414 -0.03 -2.80 6.23
C ALA A 414 -0.09 -3.15 4.73
N PRO A 415 0.97 -3.77 4.14
CA PRO A 415 2.15 -4.33 4.82
C PRO A 415 3.29 -3.32 5.04
N PRO A 416 4.29 -3.65 5.90
CA PRO A 416 5.43 -2.79 6.15
C PRO A 416 6.22 -2.55 4.87
N THR A 417 6.14 -1.33 4.37
CA THR A 417 6.72 -0.93 3.10
C THR A 417 7.82 0.07 3.36
N PHE A 418 9.04 -0.25 2.92
CA PHE A 418 10.23 0.57 3.08
C PHE A 418 10.74 1.06 1.74
N ILE A 419 11.05 2.36 1.66
CA ILE A 419 11.69 2.96 0.49
C ILE A 419 13.10 3.39 0.88
N LEU A 420 14.10 2.82 0.20
CA LEU A 420 15.51 3.17 0.36
C LEU A 420 15.94 4.15 -0.74
N PHE A 421 16.43 5.32 -0.36
CA PHE A 421 17.01 6.27 -1.29
C PHE A 421 18.51 6.00 -1.39
N THR A 422 18.99 5.65 -2.58
CA THR A 422 20.36 5.14 -2.76
C THR A 422 21.13 5.94 -3.80
N SER A 423 22.46 5.97 -3.73
CA SER A 423 23.30 6.65 -4.72
C SER A 423 23.54 5.82 -5.99
N GLY A 424 23.08 4.58 -5.99
CA GLY A 424 23.28 3.57 -7.03
C GLY A 424 22.42 2.35 -6.73
N LYS A 425 22.21 1.49 -7.73
CA LYS A 425 21.39 0.29 -7.57
C LYS A 425 22.02 -0.67 -6.56
N LEU A 426 21.26 -1.08 -5.56
CA LEU A 426 21.62 -2.19 -4.66
C LEU A 426 21.36 -3.52 -5.37
N ASP A 427 22.25 -4.49 -5.14
CA ASP A 427 22.07 -5.85 -5.62
C ASP A 427 20.94 -6.55 -4.83
N ALA A 428 20.19 -7.44 -5.49
CA ALA A 428 19.10 -8.20 -4.86
C ALA A 428 19.56 -9.07 -3.66
N SER A 429 20.83 -9.45 -3.59
CA SER A 429 21.39 -10.13 -2.41
C SER A 429 21.51 -9.18 -1.21
N TYR A 430 21.83 -7.91 -1.45
CA TYR A 430 21.95 -6.91 -0.40
C TYR A 430 20.58 -6.42 0.05
N GLU A 431 19.60 -6.30 -0.85
CA GLU A 431 18.19 -6.06 -0.49
C GLU A 431 17.65 -7.14 0.44
N ARG A 432 17.86 -8.42 0.11
CA ARG A 432 17.50 -9.56 0.98
C ARG A 432 18.23 -9.53 2.32
N PHE A 433 19.49 -9.07 2.34
CA PHE A 433 20.23 -8.86 3.57
C PHE A 433 19.60 -7.77 4.44
N ILE A 434 19.23 -6.63 3.86
CA ILE A 434 18.54 -5.54 4.57
C ILE A 434 17.19 -6.03 5.11
N GLU A 435 16.39 -6.72 4.29
CA GLU A 435 15.10 -7.27 4.73
C GLU A 435 15.29 -8.23 5.92
N ARG A 436 16.25 -9.16 5.84
CA ARG A 436 16.56 -10.07 6.93
C ARG A 436 16.95 -9.31 8.21
N ARG A 437 17.76 -8.26 8.09
CA ARG A 437 18.22 -7.47 9.24
C ARG A 437 17.12 -6.58 9.82
N LEU A 438 16.20 -6.09 8.99
CA LEU A 438 14.98 -5.43 9.47
C LEU A 438 14.15 -6.39 10.32
N ARG A 439 14.01 -7.65 9.89
CA ARG A 439 13.30 -8.68 10.67
C ARG A 439 14.00 -9.03 11.99
N GLU A 440 15.32 -9.14 11.96
CA GLU A 440 16.12 -9.44 13.17
C GLU A 440 16.03 -8.32 14.21
N GLU A 441 16.03 -7.04 13.79
CA GLU A 441 16.01 -5.89 14.72
C GLU A 441 14.59 -5.51 15.19
N PHE A 442 13.62 -5.50 14.28
CA PHE A 442 12.28 -4.93 14.53
C PHE A 442 11.14 -5.95 14.45
N GLY A 443 11.43 -7.22 14.15
CA GLY A 443 10.43 -8.29 14.13
C GLY A 443 9.76 -8.49 12.78
N PHE A 444 8.51 -8.05 12.62
CA PHE A 444 7.67 -8.35 11.43
C PHE A 444 7.26 -9.83 11.29
N VAL A 445 6.93 -10.46 12.42
CA VAL A 445 6.37 -11.81 12.40
C VAL A 445 5.01 -11.77 11.73
N GLY A 446 4.74 -12.73 10.85
CA GLY A 446 3.44 -12.88 10.18
C GLY A 446 3.15 -11.88 9.07
N THR A 447 4.10 -11.04 8.66
CA THR A 447 3.92 -10.13 7.52
C THR A 447 5.03 -10.21 6.46
N PRO A 448 4.70 -10.05 5.17
CA PRO A 448 5.69 -9.69 4.17
C PRO A 448 6.27 -8.29 4.47
N ILE A 449 7.52 -8.07 4.07
CA ILE A 449 8.13 -6.73 4.02
C ILE A 449 8.26 -6.37 2.55
N VAL A 450 7.80 -5.17 2.18
CA VAL A 450 7.98 -4.63 0.83
C VAL A 450 9.16 -3.68 0.87
N LEU A 451 10.29 -4.06 0.26
CA LEU A 451 11.47 -3.21 0.17
C LEU A 451 11.61 -2.67 -1.26
N GLN A 452 11.57 -1.35 -1.40
CA GLN A 452 11.77 -0.65 -2.66
C GLN A 452 13.03 0.21 -2.59
N GLN A 453 13.72 0.39 -3.72
CA GLN A 453 14.84 1.33 -3.81
C GLN A 453 14.57 2.42 -4.86
N ARG A 454 14.96 3.66 -4.54
CA ARG A 454 14.96 4.81 -5.44
C ARG A 454 16.40 5.29 -5.62
N VAL A 455 16.95 5.11 -6.83
CA VAL A 455 18.33 5.49 -7.15
C VAL A 455 18.38 6.98 -7.49
N ARG A 456 19.18 7.74 -6.74
CA ARG A 456 19.44 9.16 -6.99
C ARG A 456 20.24 9.32 -8.27
N GLU A 457 19.70 10.12 -9.18
CA GLU A 457 20.36 10.45 -10.43
C GLU A 457 21.46 11.49 -10.22
N LYS A 458 22.58 11.32 -10.93
CA LYS A 458 23.63 12.33 -10.95
C LYS A 458 23.15 13.53 -11.75
N ARG A 459 23.09 14.71 -11.12
CA ARG A 459 23.04 15.99 -11.85
C ARG A 459 24.24 16.05 -12.80
N LYS A 460 24.01 16.10 -14.11
CA LYS A 460 25.03 16.57 -15.05
C LYS A 460 25.33 18.03 -14.68
N ARG A 461 26.59 18.31 -14.37
CA ARG A 461 27.08 19.66 -14.07
C ARG A 461 27.22 20.46 -15.36
#